data_AF-A0A1T5DH90-F1
#
_entry.id   AF-A0A1T5DH90-F1
#
_cell.length_a   1.000
_cell.length_b   1.000
_cell.length_c   1.000
_cell.angle_alpha   90.00
_cell.angle_beta   90.00
_cell.angle_gamma   90.00
#
_symmetry.space_group_name_H-M   'P 1'
#
loop_
_entity.id
_entity.type
_entity.pdbx_description
1 polymer ?
#
loop_
_entity_poly.entity_id
_entity_poly.type
_entity_poly.pdbx_seq_one_letter_code
_entity_poly.pdbx_strand_id
1 'polypeptide(L)'
;MIKGLSSKRLFYISLFIVGYFGFLYLNYHLFKLNYILLGVVMEMITIPLALAQFILLIISFRYWRKEHFRIKNYSFWAFLILLLNCTWTLSSYIMAKF
;
A
#
# COMPACT_ATOMS: atom_id res chain seq x y z
N MET A 1 -18.07 -5.23 -13.73
CA MET A 1 -16.81 -4.95 -14.44
C MET A 1 -16.51 -3.47 -14.21
N ILE A 2 -15.56 -3.14 -13.32
CA ILE A 2 -15.27 -1.74 -13.00
C ILE A 2 -14.46 -1.19 -14.19
N LYS A 3 -15.13 -0.43 -15.08
CA LYS A 3 -14.66 -0.03 -16.41
C LYS A 3 -13.39 0.86 -16.45
N GLY A 4 -12.72 1.13 -15.32
CA GLY A 4 -11.57 2.06 -15.25
C GLY A 4 -10.24 1.48 -14.75
N LEU A 5 -10.24 0.28 -14.14
CA LEU A 5 -9.04 -0.34 -13.57
C LEU A 5 -8.46 -1.39 -14.53
N SER A 6 -7.45 -0.99 -15.30
CA SER A 6 -6.58 -1.94 -16.02
C SER A 6 -5.56 -2.54 -15.06
N SER A 7 -5.20 -3.81 -15.22
CA SER A 7 -4.22 -4.52 -14.39
C SER A 7 -2.88 -3.77 -14.28
N LYS A 8 -2.51 -3.00 -15.32
CA LYS A 8 -1.34 -2.10 -15.29
C LYS A 8 -1.51 -0.94 -14.32
N ARG A 9 -2.68 -0.29 -14.30
CA ARG A 9 -2.97 0.83 -13.38
C ARG A 9 -3.00 0.37 -11.93
N LEU A 10 -3.57 -0.81 -11.67
CA LEU A 10 -3.54 -1.45 -10.34
C LEU A 10 -2.10 -1.57 -9.84
N PHE A 11 -1.21 -2.11 -10.67
CA PHE A 11 0.21 -2.25 -10.33
C PHE A 11 0.89 -0.92 -10.01
N TYR A 12 0.70 0.11 -10.85
CA TYR A 12 1.29 1.44 -10.59
C TYR A 12 0.75 2.10 -9.31
N ILE A 13 -0.55 1.96 -9.02
CA ILE A 13 -1.15 2.48 -7.79
C ILE A 13 -0.57 1.75 -6.58
N SER A 14 -0.46 0.42 -6.63
CA SER A 14 0.19 -0.38 -5.59
C SER A 14 1.63 0.06 -5.35
N LEU A 15 2.40 0.27 -6.43
CA LEU A 15 3.78 0.72 -6.36
C LEU A 15 3.90 2.11 -5.73
N PHE A 16 3.00 3.03 -6.08
CA PHE A 16 2.97 4.37 -5.50
C PHE A 16 2.68 4.33 -3.99
N ILE A 17 1.74 3.49 -3.55
CA ILE A 17 1.43 3.31 -2.13
C ILE A 17 2.64 2.76 -1.37
N VAL A 18 3.33 1.76 -1.92
CA VAL A 18 4.56 1.22 -1.30
C VAL A 18 5.65 2.27 -1.24
N GLY A 19 5.82 3.06 -2.30
CA GLY A 19 6.74 4.18 -2.31
C GLY A 19 6.44 5.20 -1.20
N TYR A 20 5.16 5.55 -1.02
CA TYR A 20 4.74 6.46 0.05
C TYR A 20 5.08 5.91 1.44
N PHE A 21 4.69 4.67 1.75
CA PHE A 21 4.97 4.05 3.05
C PHE A 21 6.47 3.85 3.28
N GLY A 22 7.23 3.49 2.25
CA GLY A 22 8.69 3.41 2.31
C GLY A 22 9.34 4.76 2.61
N PHE A 23 8.85 5.84 1.99
CA PHE A 23 9.33 7.19 2.26
C PHE A 23 8.99 7.64 3.69
N LEU A 24 7.80 7.28 4.18
CA LEU A 24 7.37 7.58 5.54
C LEU A 24 8.24 6.85 6.58
N TYR A 25 8.58 5.59 6.31
CA TYR A 25 9.55 4.82 7.11
C TYR A 25 10.95 5.45 7.10
N LEU A 26 11.43 5.87 5.92
CA LEU A 26 12.71 6.56 5.80
C LEU A 26 12.74 7.88 6.56
N ASN A 27 11.64 8.65 6.51
CA ASN A 27 11.53 9.90 7.25
C ASN A 27 11.60 9.66 8.76
N TYR A 28 10.88 8.64 9.26
CA TYR A 28 10.91 8.28 10.67
C TYR A 28 12.30 7.87 11.17
N HIS A 29 13.03 7.05 10.40
CA HIS A 29 14.33 6.53 10.83
C HIS A 29 15.53 7.45 10.54
N LEU A 30 15.57 8.12 9.38
CA LEU A 30 16.75 8.89 8.93
C LEU A 30 16.59 10.40 9.09
N PHE A 31 15.44 10.95 8.70
CA PHE A 31 15.31 12.41 8.58
C PHE A 31 14.77 13.08 9.86
N LYS A 32 13.96 12.39 10.67
CA LYS A 32 13.37 12.91 11.92
C LYS A 32 12.84 14.34 11.77
N LEU A 33 12.11 14.61 10.69
CA LEU A 33 11.54 15.93 10.42
C LEU A 33 10.43 16.24 11.45
N ASN A 34 10.82 16.80 12.59
CA ASN A 34 9.95 17.12 13.73
C ASN A 34 9.14 18.42 13.51
N TYR A 35 8.48 18.55 12.36
CA TYR A 35 7.55 19.66 12.12
C TYR A 35 6.13 19.20 12.48
N ILE A 36 5.54 19.82 13.50
CA ILE A 36 4.20 19.47 14.03
C ILE A 36 3.13 19.50 12.92
N LEU A 37 3.15 20.54 12.08
CA LEU A 37 2.24 20.67 10.93
C LEU A 37 2.45 19.58 9.88
N LEU A 38 3.69 19.17 9.62
CA LEU A 38 4.01 18.12 8.66
C LEU A 38 3.55 16.76 9.18
N GLY A 39 3.68 16.52 10.48
CA GLY A 39 3.19 15.32 11.16
C GLY A 39 1.67 15.16 11.02
N VAL A 40 0.90 16.22 11.28
CA VAL A 40 -0.57 16.18 11.15
C VAL A 40 -1.01 15.93 9.70
N VAL A 41 -0.38 16.58 8.72
CA VAL A 41 -0.68 16.35 7.29
C VAL A 41 -0.33 14.91 6.89
N MET A 42 0.80 14.40 7.35
CA MET A 42 1.19 13.01 7.11
C MET A 42 0.18 12.03 7.73
N GLU A 43 -0.25 12.23 8.97
CA GLU A 43 -1.27 11.38 9.61
C GLU A 43 -2.60 11.40 8.85
N MET A 44 -3.06 12.59 8.44
CA MET A 44 -4.30 12.75 7.68
C MET A 44 -4.27 12.03 6.33
N ILE A 45 -3.10 11.90 5.70
CA ILE A 45 -2.94 11.16 4.43
C ILE A 45 -2.73 9.67 4.69
N THR A 46 -2.03 9.30 5.76
CA THR A 46 -1.63 7.92 6.03
C THR A 46 -2.84 7.04 6.37
N ILE A 47 -3.80 7.56 7.13
CA ILE A 47 -5.04 6.83 7.47
C ILE A 47 -5.84 6.42 6.21
N PRO A 48 -6.22 7.35 5.30
CA PRO A 48 -6.93 6.97 4.09
C PRO A 48 -6.08 6.12 3.15
N LEU A 49 -4.75 6.31 3.09
CA LEU A 49 -3.87 5.45 2.28
C LEU A 49 -3.80 4.02 2.82
N ALA A 50 -3.74 3.85 4.15
CA ALA A 50 -3.77 2.55 4.80
C ALA A 50 -5.09 1.82 4.48
N LEU A 51 -6.23 2.52 4.60
CA LEU A 51 -7.53 1.96 4.21
C LEU A 51 -7.59 1.62 2.71
N ALA A 52 -7.09 2.51 1.85
CA ALA A 52 -7.02 2.28 0.41
C ALA A 52 -6.19 1.04 0.07
N GLN A 53 -5.08 0.81 0.78
CA GLN A 53 -4.22 -0.36 0.62
C GLN A 53 -4.98 -1.67 0.87
N PHE A 54 -5.75 -1.76 1.97
CA PHE A 54 -6.57 -2.93 2.27
C PHE A 54 -7.66 -3.16 1.20
N ILE A 55 -8.33 -2.09 0.76
CA ILE A 55 -9.35 -2.17 -0.30
C ILE A 55 -8.73 -2.64 -1.62
N LEU A 56 -7.57 -2.08 -2.00
CA LEU A 56 -6.82 -2.46 -3.19
C LEU A 56 -6.32 -3.91 -3.13
N LEU A 57 -5.99 -4.41 -1.94
CA LEU A 57 -5.59 -5.81 -1.74
C LEU A 57 -6.76 -6.77 -2.02
N ILE A 58 -7.95 -6.46 -1.49
CA ILE A 58 -9.18 -7.24 -1.76
C ILE A 58 -9.55 -7.18 -3.25
N ILE A 59 -9.44 -6.01 -3.88
CA ILE A 59 -9.70 -5.84 -5.31
C ILE A 59 -8.70 -6.66 -6.14
N SER A 60 -7.40 -6.58 -5.82
CA SER A 60 -6.35 -7.32 -6.53
C SER A 60 -6.55 -8.83 -6.41
N PHE A 61 -6.94 -9.32 -5.22
CA PHE A 61 -7.28 -10.73 -5.01
C PHE A 61 -8.50 -11.17 -5.84
N ARG A 62 -9.56 -10.33 -5.87
CA ARG A 62 -10.75 -10.60 -6.70
C ARG A 62 -10.44 -10.62 -8.19
N TYR A 63 -9.57 -9.73 -8.67
CA TYR A 63 -9.11 -9.72 -10.06
C TYR A 63 -8.27 -10.96 -10.39
N TRP A 64 -7.34 -11.32 -9.52
CA TRP A 64 -6.51 -12.51 -9.69
C TRP A 64 -7.33 -13.81 -9.75
N ARG A 65 -8.36 -13.95 -8.89
CA ARG A 65 -9.29 -15.09 -8.94
C ARG A 65 -10.09 -15.15 -10.24
N LYS A 66 -10.45 -13.99 -10.83
CA LYS A 66 -11.16 -13.91 -12.12
C LYS A 66 -10.26 -14.23 -13.32
N GLU A 67 -8.96 -13.99 -13.21
CA GLU A 67 -7.97 -14.27 -14.25
C GLU A 67 -7.43 -15.73 -14.20
N HIS A 68 -8.19 -16.66 -13.60
CA HIS A 68 -7.81 -18.08 -13.43
C HIS A 68 -6.43 -18.27 -12.75
N PHE A 69 -6.10 -17.44 -11.75
CA PHE A 69 -4.85 -17.58 -10.99
C PHE A 69 -3.56 -17.51 -11.84
N ARG A 70 -3.60 -16.90 -13.03
CA ARG A 70 -2.39 -16.75 -13.86
C ARG A 70 -1.31 -15.92 -13.16
N ILE A 71 -0.21 -16.58 -12.81
CA ILE A 71 0.93 -16.02 -12.05
C ILE A 71 1.65 -14.89 -12.82
N LYS A 72 1.62 -14.91 -14.16
CA LYS A 72 2.26 -13.87 -15.00
C LYS A 72 1.49 -12.56 -15.12
N ASN A 73 0.33 -12.41 -14.46
CA ASN A 73 -0.44 -11.18 -14.55
C ASN A 73 0.01 -10.13 -13.54
N TYR A 74 -0.02 -8.87 -13.98
CA TYR A 74 0.25 -7.68 -13.15
C TYR A 74 -0.61 -7.63 -11.87
N SER A 75 -1.80 -8.23 -11.90
CA SER A 75 -2.71 -8.37 -10.75
C SER A 75 -2.10 -9.19 -9.61
N PHE A 76 -1.31 -10.24 -9.92
CA PHE A 76 -0.64 -11.07 -8.93
C PHE A 76 0.50 -10.31 -8.25
N TRP A 77 1.33 -9.62 -9.03
CA TRP A 77 2.40 -8.78 -8.50
C TRP A 77 1.88 -7.62 -7.65
N ALA A 78 0.80 -6.96 -8.09
CA ALA A 78 0.13 -5.93 -7.30
C ALA A 78 -0.38 -6.49 -5.97
N PHE A 79 -1.01 -7.67 -5.99
CA PHE A 79 -1.45 -8.36 -4.77
C PHE A 79 -0.28 -8.68 -3.84
N LEU A 80 0.80 -9.27 -4.34
CA LEU A 80 1.95 -9.69 -3.54
C LEU A 80 2.66 -8.48 -2.90
N ILE A 81 2.84 -7.40 -3.66
CA ILE A 81 3.42 -6.14 -3.17
C ILE A 81 2.52 -5.51 -2.09
N LEU A 82 1.20 -5.44 -2.32
CA LEU A 82 0.26 -4.92 -1.33
C LEU A 82 0.22 -5.77 -0.07
N LEU A 83 0.33 -7.09 -0.21
CA LEU A 83 0.31 -8.03 0.91
C LEU A 83 1.55 -7.87 1.78
N LEU A 84 2.75 -7.83 1.17
CA LEU A 84 4.00 -7.55 1.88
C LEU A 84 3.97 -6.18 2.57
N ASN A 85 3.45 -5.16 1.89
CA ASN A 85 3.32 -3.83 2.49
C ASN A 85 2.31 -3.83 3.65
N CYS A 86 1.21 -4.60 3.58
CA CYS A 86 0.23 -4.68 4.68
C CYS A 86 0.82 -5.38 5.90
N THR A 87 1.58 -6.47 5.69
CA THR A 87 2.26 -7.16 6.78
C THR A 87 3.32 -6.25 7.41
N TRP A 88 4.06 -5.50 6.60
CA TRP A 88 5.08 -4.57 7.09
C TRP A 88 4.46 -3.44 7.91
N THR A 89 3.41 -2.79 7.41
CA THR A 89 2.75 -1.70 8.15
C THR A 89 2.15 -2.22 9.46
N LEU A 90 1.49 -3.39 9.46
CA LEU A 90 1.00 -4.02 10.69
C LEU A 90 2.13 -4.33 11.68
N SER A 91 3.24 -4.92 11.22
CA SER A 91 4.41 -5.18 12.05
C SER A 91 5.01 -3.89 12.63
N SER A 92 5.10 -2.83 11.83
CA SER A 92 5.57 -1.52 12.28
C SER A 92 4.65 -0.92 13.35
N TYR A 93 3.33 -1.06 13.21
CA TYR A 93 2.37 -0.60 14.22
C TYR A 93 2.48 -1.39 15.54
N ILE A 94 2.75 -2.69 15.46
CA ILE A 94 2.94 -3.54 16.65
C ILE A 94 4.25 -3.20 17.34
N MET A 95 5.36 -3.06 16.59
CA MET A 95 6.67 -2.70 17.14
C MET A 95 6.72 -1.28 17.71
N ALA A 96 5.98 -0.32 17.14
CA ALA A 96 5.94 1.04 17.65
C ALA A 96 5.16 1.19 18.98
N LYS A 97 4.46 0.14 19.44
CA LYS A 97 3.61 0.15 20.63
C LYS A 97 4.17 -0.65 21.82
N PHE A 98 5.42 -1.12 21.74
CA PHE A 98 6.21 -1.71 22.83
C PHE A 98 7.51 -0.94 23.01
#